data_AF-A0A0G1HR84-F1
#
_entry.id   AF-A0A0G1HR84-F1
#
_cell.length_a   1.000
_cell.length_b   1.000
_cell.length_c   1.000
_cell.angle_alpha   90.00
_cell.angle_beta   90.00
_cell.angle_gamma   90.00
#
_symmetry.space_group_name_H-M   'P 1'
#
loop_
_entity.id
_entity.type
_entity.pdbx_description
1 polymer ?
#
loop_
_entity_poly.entity_id
_entity_poly.type
_entity_poly.pdbx_seq_one_letter_code
_entity_poly.pdbx_strand_id
1 'polypeptide(L)'
;MKRAYLLLTVLLFSLLIWLPFGLKTKLPGWDLDFTKGNFTLWQNYDGPNYLIVEKTWYNKEKIVKDFSVTEPAEYFPAHFPLYPSIIAVLDPFMKGPTAMLLSTLLGSLLCFGMFHKYLAEFKLSLDPFWLSLVFMILPARWVAIRAIGSPELF
;
A
#
# COMPACT_ATOMS: atom_id res chain seq x y z
N MET A 1 -23.27 10.70 -0.78
CA MET A 1 -23.31 9.75 0.35
C MET A 1 -22.64 8.41 0.03
N LYS A 2 -23.07 7.66 -0.99
CA LYS A 2 -22.48 6.34 -1.35
C LYS A 2 -20.94 6.34 -1.53
N ARG A 3 -20.37 7.37 -2.17
CA ARG A 3 -18.91 7.53 -2.30
C ARG A 3 -18.19 7.65 -0.95
N ALA A 4 -18.72 8.43 -0.01
CA ALA A 4 -18.13 8.58 1.32
C ALA A 4 -18.17 7.27 2.10
N TYR A 5 -19.28 6.53 2.01
CA TYR A 5 -19.38 5.19 2.60
C TYR A 5 -18.36 4.23 2.00
N LEU A 6 -18.17 4.24 0.67
CA LEU A 6 -17.15 3.41 0.03
C LEU A 6 -15.75 3.72 0.55
N LEU A 7 -15.36 5.00 0.61
CA LEU A 7 -14.04 5.40 1.10
C LEU A 7 -13.84 5.02 2.57
N LEU A 8 -14.88 5.18 3.39
CA LEU A 8 -14.86 4.70 4.78
C LEU A 8 -14.71 3.18 4.85
N THR A 9 -15.41 2.43 4.02
CA THR A 9 -15.28 0.97 3.93
C THR A 9 -13.86 0.56 3.52
N VAL A 10 -13.27 1.22 2.52
CA VAL A 10 -11.88 0.99 2.08
C VAL A 10 -10.90 1.21 3.23
N LEU A 11 -11.07 2.31 3.98
CA LEU A 11 -10.24 2.62 5.14
C LEU A 11 -10.38 1.55 6.24
N LEU A 12 -11.62 1.26 6.65
CA LEU A 12 -11.90 0.29 7.71
C LEU A 12 -11.42 -1.12 7.33
N PHE A 13 -11.58 -1.51 6.07
CA PHE A 13 -11.12 -2.80 5.57
C PHE A 13 -9.59 -2.92 5.61
N SER A 14 -8.86 -1.87 5.18
CA SER A 14 -7.40 -1.84 5.30
C SER A 14 -6.94 -1.89 6.77
N LEU A 15 -7.60 -1.15 7.67
CA LEU A 15 -7.30 -1.21 9.10
C LEU A 15 -7.59 -2.59 9.70
N LEU A 16 -8.66 -3.26 9.26
CA LEU A 16 -8.99 -4.62 9.68
C LEU A 16 -7.90 -5.62 9.26
N ILE A 17 -7.34 -5.48 8.06
CA ILE A 17 -6.22 -6.33 7.61
C ILE A 17 -4.96 -6.06 8.45
N TRP A 18 -4.68 -4.81 8.81
CA TRP A 18 -3.51 -4.45 9.62
C TRP A 18 -3.66 -4.80 11.10
N LEU A 19 -4.90 -4.91 11.61
CA LEU A 19 -5.20 -5.16 13.01
C LEU A 19 -4.41 -6.35 13.62
N PRO A 20 -4.39 -7.57 13.03
CA PRO A 20 -3.64 -8.68 13.61
C PRO A 20 -2.12 -8.41 13.69
N PHE A 21 -1.54 -7.68 12.74
CA PHE A 21 -0.13 -7.28 12.74
C PHE A 21 0.15 -6.22 13.82
N GLY A 22 -0.79 -5.29 14.05
CA GLY A 22 -0.70 -4.32 15.15
C GLY A 22 -0.79 -4.97 16.52
N LEU A 23 -1.65 -5.98 16.68
CA LEU A 23 -1.85 -6.71 17.93
C LEU A 23 -0.76 -7.74 18.24
N LYS A 24 0.08 -8.10 17.26
CA LYS A 24 1.17 -9.08 17.38
C LYS A 24 0.73 -10.42 17.97
N THR A 25 -0.44 -10.90 17.55
CA THR A 25 -1.07 -12.10 18.11
C THR A 25 -0.99 -13.31 17.18
N LYS A 26 -1.23 -14.51 17.72
CA LYS A 26 -1.47 -15.71 16.92
C LYS A 26 -2.97 -15.90 16.78
N LEU A 27 -3.46 -16.04 15.55
CA LEU A 27 -4.88 -16.32 15.35
C LEU A 27 -5.15 -17.82 15.56
N PRO A 28 -6.12 -18.19 16.39
CA PRO A 28 -6.47 -19.59 16.60
C PRO A 28 -7.09 -20.19 15.33
N GLY A 29 -6.78 -21.46 15.05
CA GLY A 29 -7.42 -22.27 14.01
C GLY A 29 -6.61 -22.48 12.74
N TRP A 30 -5.89 -21.47 12.23
CA TRP A 30 -5.22 -21.53 10.92
C TRP A 30 -3.68 -21.40 10.99
N ASP A 31 -3.10 -21.50 12.18
CA ASP A 31 -1.65 -21.35 12.45
C ASP A 31 -1.04 -20.05 11.87
N LEU A 32 -1.85 -18.98 11.81
CA LEU A 32 -1.41 -17.67 11.35
C LEU A 32 -0.72 -16.93 12.48
N ASP A 33 0.59 -16.73 12.33
CA ASP A 33 1.46 -16.09 13.32
C ASP A 33 1.79 -14.64 12.93
N PHE A 34 1.21 -13.67 13.67
CA PHE A 34 1.48 -12.24 13.48
C PHE A 34 2.43 -11.66 14.54
N THR A 35 3.13 -12.49 15.32
CA THR A 35 4.01 -12.02 16.41
C THR A 35 5.16 -11.11 15.94
N LYS A 36 5.61 -11.25 14.69
CA LYS A 36 6.57 -10.33 14.03
C LYS A 36 5.98 -8.92 13.81
N GLY A 37 4.66 -8.79 13.91
CA GLY A 37 3.92 -7.55 13.80
C GLY A 37 4.05 -6.88 12.45
N ASN A 38 4.06 -5.54 12.47
CA ASN A 38 4.15 -4.72 11.25
C ASN A 38 5.39 -4.98 10.40
N PHE A 39 6.46 -5.58 10.96
CA PHE A 39 7.62 -6.00 10.17
C PHE A 39 7.22 -6.90 9.00
N THR A 40 6.22 -7.78 9.18
CA THR A 40 5.72 -8.64 8.11
C THR A 40 5.11 -7.86 6.95
N LEU A 41 4.49 -6.70 7.23
CA LEU A 41 3.95 -5.81 6.20
C LEU A 41 5.06 -5.02 5.50
N TRP A 42 6.07 -4.59 6.26
CA TRP A 42 7.18 -3.77 5.75
C TRP A 42 8.16 -4.54 4.87
N GLN A 43 8.40 -5.81 5.19
CA GLN A 43 9.39 -6.64 4.49
C GLN A 43 8.94 -7.14 3.11
N ASN A 44 7.75 -6.75 2.64
CA ASN A 44 7.20 -7.32 1.41
C ASN A 44 7.96 -6.82 0.18
N TYR A 45 8.68 -7.75 -0.45
CA TYR A 45 9.44 -7.69 -1.71
C TYR A 45 9.98 -6.30 -2.07
N ASP A 46 9.20 -5.50 -2.79
CA ASP A 46 9.69 -4.27 -3.43
C ASP A 46 9.54 -3.01 -2.56
N GLY A 47 8.75 -3.08 -1.48
CA GLY A 47 8.49 -1.93 -0.61
C GLY A 47 9.76 -1.26 -0.08
N PRO A 48 10.71 -2.01 0.52
CA PRO A 48 11.98 -1.45 0.98
C PRO A 48 12.81 -0.76 -0.11
N ASN A 49 12.73 -1.22 -1.37
CA ASN A 49 13.43 -0.55 -2.49
C ASN A 49 12.86 0.84 -2.75
N TYR A 50 11.54 1.01 -2.64
CA TYR A 50 10.91 2.34 -2.74
C TYR A 50 11.29 3.26 -1.57
N LEU A 51 11.56 2.74 -0.37
CA LEU A 51 12.09 3.53 0.75
C LEU A 51 13.50 4.03 0.46
N ILE A 52 14.34 3.21 -0.16
CA ILE A 52 15.71 3.62 -0.56
C ILE A 52 15.61 4.75 -1.59
N VAL A 53 14.73 4.62 -2.58
CA VAL A 53 14.50 5.67 -3.57
C VAL A 53 13.99 6.95 -2.92
N GLU A 54 13.06 6.84 -1.96
CA GLU A 54 12.55 8.00 -1.21
C GLU A 54 13.65 8.74 -0.43
N LYS A 55 14.55 8.01 0.23
CA LYS A 55 15.65 8.62 1.00
C LYS A 55 16.76 9.20 0.15
N THR A 56 17.06 8.57 -0.99
CA THR A 56 18.24 8.88 -1.80
C THR A 56 17.93 9.73 -3.02
N TRP A 57 16.67 9.72 -3.49
CA TRP A 57 16.24 10.31 -4.76
C TRP A 57 17.14 9.86 -5.92
N TYR A 58 17.36 8.55 -6.02
CA TYR A 58 18.18 7.90 -7.05
C TYR A 58 19.67 8.30 -7.04
N ASN A 59 20.15 9.01 -6.01
CA ASN A 59 21.57 9.33 -5.90
C ASN A 59 22.38 8.05 -5.63
N LYS A 60 23.21 7.66 -6.59
CA LYS A 60 23.99 6.41 -6.55
C LYS A 60 24.91 6.34 -5.33
N GLU A 61 25.61 7.43 -5.02
CA GLU A 61 26.56 7.48 -3.91
C GLU A 61 25.85 7.23 -2.57
N LYS A 62 24.68 7.84 -2.36
CA LYS A 62 23.86 7.62 -1.16
C LYS A 62 23.30 6.20 -1.08
N ILE A 63 22.85 5.63 -2.21
CA ILE A 63 22.37 4.24 -2.23
C ILE A 63 23.46 3.29 -1.74
N VAL A 64 24.66 3.39 -2.30
CA VAL A 64 25.78 2.49 -1.98
C VAL A 64 26.34 2.73 -0.57
N LYS A 65 26.35 3.98 -0.12
CA LYS A 65 26.95 4.36 1.18
C LYS A 65 26.00 4.15 2.35
N ASP A 66 24.72 4.47 2.19
CA ASP A 66 23.77 4.57 3.30
C ASP A 66 22.94 3.28 3.46
N PHE A 67 22.90 2.41 2.43
CA PHE A 67 22.10 1.18 2.44
C PHE A 67 22.94 -0.05 2.04
N SER A 68 22.71 -1.16 2.74
CA SER A 68 23.29 -2.45 2.40
C SER A 68 22.30 -3.24 1.54
N VAL A 69 22.38 -3.09 0.22
CA VAL A 69 21.54 -3.79 -0.76
C VAL A 69 22.34 -4.75 -1.62
N THR A 70 21.68 -5.79 -2.12
CA THR A 70 22.27 -6.77 -3.04
C THR A 70 22.30 -6.28 -4.48
N GLU A 71 21.42 -5.35 -4.81
CA GLU A 71 21.18 -4.81 -6.13
C GLU A 71 22.15 -3.65 -6.43
N PRO A 72 22.60 -3.51 -7.69
CA PRO A 72 23.40 -2.35 -8.09
C PRO A 72 22.55 -1.07 -8.04
N ALA A 73 23.20 0.09 -7.91
CA ALA A 73 22.50 1.38 -7.88
C ALA A 73 21.65 1.63 -9.15
N GLU A 74 22.05 1.03 -10.28
CA GLU A 74 21.35 1.04 -11.57
C GLU A 74 20.02 0.29 -11.57
N TYR A 75 19.72 -0.49 -10.53
CA TYR A 75 18.42 -1.17 -10.37
C TYR A 75 17.30 -0.19 -9.98
N PHE A 76 17.60 0.77 -9.10
CA PHE A 76 16.61 1.66 -8.47
C PHE A 76 15.88 2.64 -9.42
N PRO A 77 16.43 3.06 -10.57
CA PRO A 77 15.66 3.80 -11.58
C PRO A 77 14.42 3.06 -12.12
N ALA A 78 14.30 1.74 -11.93
CA ALA A 78 13.09 0.99 -12.30
C ALA A 78 11.88 1.32 -11.40
N HIS A 79 12.12 1.92 -10.23
CA HIS A 79 11.11 2.29 -9.26
C HIS A 79 10.61 3.70 -9.55
N PHE A 80 9.42 3.82 -10.14
CA PHE A 80 8.91 5.12 -10.60
C PHE A 80 8.68 6.11 -9.44
N PRO A 81 8.92 7.42 -9.68
CA PRO A 81 9.07 8.41 -8.60
C PRO A 81 7.77 8.81 -7.91
N LEU A 82 6.60 8.53 -8.49
CA LEU A 82 5.33 8.94 -7.90
C LEU A 82 5.13 8.32 -6.51
N TYR A 83 5.35 7.02 -6.37
CA TYR A 83 5.18 6.35 -5.09
C TYR A 83 6.20 6.82 -4.01
N PRO A 84 7.54 6.83 -4.26
CA PRO A 84 8.53 7.44 -3.38
C PRO A 84 8.23 8.89 -3.01
N SER A 85 7.71 9.70 -3.93
CA SER A 85 7.41 11.10 -3.64
C SER A 85 6.29 11.27 -2.61
N ILE A 86 5.28 10.40 -2.65
CA ILE A 86 4.20 10.41 -1.67
C ILE A 86 4.73 9.94 -0.31
N ILE A 87 5.60 8.92 -0.30
CA ILE A 87 6.27 8.47 0.92
C ILE A 87 7.09 9.63 1.51
N ALA A 88 7.88 10.33 0.69
CA ALA A 88 8.72 11.45 1.13
C ALA A 88 7.92 12.59 1.76
N VAL A 89 6.69 12.83 1.29
CA VAL A 89 5.78 13.83 1.88
C VAL A 89 5.24 13.37 3.24
N LEU A 90 5.00 12.07 3.41
CA LEU A 90 4.44 11.50 4.64
C LEU A 90 5.51 11.17 5.70
N ASP A 91 6.74 10.88 5.28
CA ASP A 91 7.84 10.42 6.15
C ASP A 91 8.22 11.40 7.28
N PRO A 92 8.20 12.74 7.08
CA PRO A 92 8.44 13.68 8.17
C PRO A 92 7.42 13.59 9.32
N PHE A 93 6.21 13.11 9.03
CA PHE A 93 5.14 12.95 10.01
C PHE A 93 5.11 11.55 10.61
N MET A 94 5.57 10.53 9.88
CA MET A 94 5.47 9.13 10.25
C MET A 94 6.67 8.35 9.74
N LYS A 95 7.21 7.42 10.53
CA LYS A 95 8.42 6.66 10.15
C LYS A 95 8.25 6.00 8.77
N GLY A 96 9.26 6.07 7.90
CA GLY A 96 9.29 5.58 6.51
C GLY A 96 8.45 4.34 6.20
N PRO A 97 8.65 3.19 6.86
CA PRO A 97 7.84 2.00 6.59
C PRO A 97 6.34 2.18 6.83
N THR A 98 5.95 3.01 7.80
CA THR A 98 4.55 3.39 8.03
C THR A 98 4.07 4.40 7.00
N ALA A 99 4.88 5.40 6.64
CA ALA A 99 4.57 6.34 5.56
C ALA A 99 4.33 5.61 4.22
N MET A 100 5.08 4.54 3.96
CA MET A 100 4.90 3.65 2.82
C MET A 100 3.55 2.93 2.82
N LEU A 101 3.17 2.31 3.94
CA LEU A 101 1.86 1.67 4.06
C LEU A 101 0.71 2.67 3.88
N LEU A 102 0.86 3.88 4.40
CA LEU A 102 -0.11 4.95 4.23
C LEU A 102 -0.18 5.48 2.80
N SER A 103 0.95 5.55 2.10
CA SER A 103 0.98 5.87 0.69
C SER A 103 0.14 4.85 -0.10
N THR A 104 0.32 3.56 0.17
CA THR A 104 -0.52 2.50 -0.44
C THR A 104 -2.01 2.66 -0.07
N LEU A 105 -2.33 3.02 1.17
CA LEU A 105 -3.71 3.29 1.58
C LEU A 105 -4.32 4.49 0.83
N LEU A 106 -3.55 5.56 0.62
CA LEU A 106 -3.99 6.71 -0.18
C LEU A 106 -4.23 6.31 -1.65
N GLY A 107 -3.32 5.54 -2.23
CA GLY A 107 -3.51 4.94 -3.56
C GLY A 107 -4.78 4.08 -3.62
N SER A 108 -5.06 3.29 -2.58
CA SER A 108 -6.30 2.51 -2.46
C SER A 108 -7.53 3.42 -2.49
N LEU A 109 -7.56 4.44 -1.63
CA LEU A 109 -8.69 5.38 -1.55
C LEU A 109 -8.93 6.06 -2.90
N LEU A 110 -7.86 6.47 -3.58
CA LEU A 110 -7.95 7.06 -4.92
C LEU A 110 -8.47 6.05 -5.94
N CYS A 111 -7.88 4.86 -6.01
CA CYS A 111 -8.26 3.79 -6.94
C CYS A 111 -9.76 3.45 -6.82
N PHE A 112 -10.25 3.18 -5.61
CA PHE A 112 -11.66 2.86 -5.37
C PHE A 112 -12.59 4.06 -5.58
N GLY A 113 -12.16 5.26 -5.19
CA GLY A 113 -12.90 6.50 -5.43
C GLY A 113 -13.10 6.77 -6.92
N MET A 114 -12.04 6.59 -7.72
CA MET A 114 -12.05 6.80 -9.17
C MET A 114 -12.80 5.69 -9.89
N PHE A 115 -12.61 4.42 -9.50
CA PHE A 115 -13.37 3.29 -10.04
C PHE A 115 -14.87 3.49 -9.86
N HIS A 116 -15.33 3.79 -8.64
CA HIS A 116 -16.73 4.11 -8.39
C HIS A 116 -17.18 5.35 -9.19
N LYS A 117 -16.35 6.40 -9.27
CA LYS A 117 -16.68 7.61 -10.03
C LYS A 117 -16.99 7.24 -11.48
N TYR A 118 -16.10 6.52 -12.14
CA TYR A 118 -16.26 6.14 -13.54
C TYR A 118 -17.42 5.18 -13.79
N LEU A 119 -17.62 4.19 -12.92
CA LEU A 119 -18.78 3.30 -13.02
C LEU A 119 -20.12 4.07 -12.98
N ALA A 120 -20.23 5.06 -12.09
CA ALA A 120 -21.43 5.87 -11.95
C ALA A 120 -21.59 6.90 -13.08
N GLU A 121 -20.50 7.55 -13.49
CA GLU A 121 -20.50 8.60 -14.51
C GLU A 121 -20.81 8.05 -15.90
N PHE A 122 -20.20 6.92 -16.26
CA PHE A 122 -20.40 6.27 -17.55
C PHE A 122 -21.51 5.21 -17.54
N LYS A 123 -22.23 5.04 -16.41
CA LYS A 123 -23.34 4.08 -16.24
C LYS A 123 -22.95 2.63 -16.61
N LEU A 124 -21.74 2.22 -16.23
CA LEU A 124 -21.17 0.91 -16.57
C LEU A 124 -21.68 -0.23 -15.68
N SER A 125 -22.40 0.09 -14.61
CA SER A 125 -22.99 -0.89 -13.69
C SER A 125 -24.36 -0.41 -13.22
N LEU A 126 -25.28 -1.37 -13.01
CA LEU A 126 -26.56 -1.13 -12.36
C LEU A 126 -26.37 -0.68 -10.90
N ASP A 127 -25.34 -1.20 -10.24
CA ASP A 127 -24.93 -0.77 -8.91
C ASP A 127 -23.40 -0.55 -8.85
N PRO A 128 -22.94 0.69 -9.11
CA PRO A 128 -21.54 1.07 -9.00
C PRO A 128 -20.93 0.84 -7.61
N PHE A 129 -21.73 0.98 -6.55
CA PHE A 129 -21.27 0.80 -5.19
C PHE A 129 -21.00 -0.66 -4.90
N TRP A 130 -21.94 -1.54 -5.23
CA TRP A 130 -21.75 -2.98 -5.09
C TRP A 130 -20.56 -3.50 -5.88
N LEU A 131 -20.43 -3.10 -7.15
CA LEU A 131 -19.30 -3.53 -7.98
C LEU A 131 -17.95 -3.05 -7.42
N SER A 132 -17.92 -1.87 -6.79
CA SER A 132 -16.71 -1.38 -6.10
C SER A 132 -16.36 -2.22 -4.86
N LEU A 133 -17.36 -2.73 -4.13
CA LEU A 133 -17.13 -3.67 -3.02
C LEU A 133 -16.63 -5.03 -3.50
N VAL A 134 -17.12 -5.52 -4.65
CA VAL A 134 -16.61 -6.75 -5.24
C VAL A 134 -15.15 -6.58 -5.67
N PHE A 135 -14.82 -5.48 -6.35
CA PHE A 135 -13.45 -5.15 -6.75
C PHE A 135 -12.51 -4.94 -5.55
N MET A 136 -13.05 -4.64 -4.36
CA MET A 136 -12.26 -4.54 -3.13
C MET A 136 -11.62 -5.85 -2.71
N ILE A 137 -12.27 -6.97 -3.05
CA ILE A 137 -11.87 -8.32 -2.61
C ILE A 137 -11.31 -9.13 -3.79
N LEU A 138 -11.81 -8.91 -5.00
CA LEU A 138 -11.44 -9.68 -6.18
C LEU A 138 -10.60 -8.85 -7.19
N PRO A 139 -9.54 -9.43 -7.76
CA PRO A 139 -9.00 -10.78 -7.50
C PRO A 139 -8.30 -10.89 -6.13
N ALA A 140 -8.19 -12.08 -5.55
CA ALA A 140 -7.66 -12.28 -4.19
C ALA A 140 -6.27 -11.64 -3.95
N ARG A 141 -5.40 -11.62 -4.97
CA ARG A 141 -4.08 -10.96 -4.93
C ARG A 141 -4.21 -9.47 -4.54
N TRP A 142 -5.31 -8.83 -4.91
CA TRP A 142 -5.58 -7.42 -4.65
C TRP A 142 -5.62 -7.09 -3.17
N VAL A 143 -6.20 -7.97 -2.34
CA VAL A 143 -6.31 -7.77 -0.88
C VAL A 143 -4.94 -7.71 -0.22
N ALA A 144 -3.99 -8.52 -0.69
CA ALA A 144 -2.63 -8.53 -0.16
C ALA A 144 -1.84 -7.28 -0.56
N ILE A 145 -1.86 -6.91 -1.86
CA ILE A 145 -1.05 -5.81 -2.41
C ILE A 145 -1.41 -4.47 -1.77
N ARG A 146 -2.71 -4.21 -1.58
CA ARG A 146 -3.18 -2.96 -0.98
C ARG A 146 -2.93 -2.82 0.52
N ALA A 147 -2.45 -3.89 1.16
CA ALA A 147 -2.16 -3.94 2.59
C ALA A 147 -0.65 -3.87 2.89
N ILE A 148 0.21 -3.95 1.88
CA ILE A 148 1.67 -3.88 2.00
C ILE A 148 2.19 -2.59 1.38
N GLY A 149 3.49 -2.32 1.47
CA GLY A 149 4.09 -1.20 0.74
C GLY A 149 4.22 -1.52 -0.74
N SER A 150 3.24 -1.14 -1.56
CA SER A 150 3.25 -1.42 -3.01
C SER A 150 2.85 -0.19 -3.85
N PRO A 151 3.54 0.05 -4.98
CA PRO A 151 3.19 1.10 -5.93
C PRO A 151 1.99 0.75 -6.82
N GLU A 152 1.49 -0.49 -6.81
CA GLU A 152 0.52 -1.02 -7.81
C GLU A 152 -0.86 -0.31 -7.82
N LEU A 153 -1.09 0.65 -6.92
CA LEU A 153 -2.34 1.41 -6.80
C LEU A 153 -2.26 2.82 -7.40
N PHE A 154 -1.14 3.16 -8.02
CA PHE A 154 -0.84 4.47 -8.62
C PHE A 154 -0.74 4.40 -10.14
#